data_AF-A0A661J4J1-F1
#
_entry.id   AF-A0A661J4J1-F1
#
_cell.length_a   1.000
_cell.length_b   1.000
_cell.length_c   1.000
_cell.angle_alpha   90.00
_cell.angle_beta   90.00
_cell.angle_gamma   90.00
#
_symmetry.space_group_name_H-M   'P 1'
#
loop_
_entity.id
_entity.type
_entity.pdbx_description
1 polymer ?
#
loop_
_entity_poly.entity_id
_entity_poly.type
_entity_poly.pdbx_seq_one_letter_code
_entity_poly.pdbx_strand_id
1 'polypeptide(L)' 'GNLTRAHLQKDTPYNTYTRRGLPIGPICNPGAASIQAVLNPTSTPYLYFVAKKDGTHHFSTNLVEHNAAVLRHQKRR' A
#
# COMPACT_ATOMS: atom_id res chain seq x y z
N GLY A 1 -3.41 -6.50 -16.37
CA GLY A 1 -2.17 -7.29 -16.22
C GLY A 1 -2.39 -8.40 -15.21
N ASN A 2 -1.74 -9.54 -15.37
CA ASN A 2 -1.92 -10.71 -14.50
C ASN A 2 -0.82 -10.77 -13.42
N LEU A 3 -1.17 -10.38 -12.20
CA LEU A 3 -0.28 -10.45 -11.03
C LEU A 3 -0.72 -11.62 -10.14
N THR A 4 0.11 -12.66 -10.02
CA THR A 4 -0.19 -13.86 -9.24
C THR A 4 0.50 -13.82 -7.87
N ARG A 5 0.10 -14.71 -6.95
CA ARG A 5 0.79 -14.87 -5.66
C ARG A 5 2.28 -15.23 -5.81
N ALA A 6 2.61 -16.05 -6.80
CA ALA A 6 3.99 -16.42 -7.07
C ALA A 6 4.87 -15.21 -7.43
N HIS A 7 4.31 -14.22 -8.15
CA HIS A 7 5.02 -12.98 -8.46
C HIS A 7 5.31 -12.15 -7.21
N LEU A 8 4.40 -12.12 -6.23
CA LEU A 8 4.60 -11.39 -4.97
C LEU A 8 5.70 -12.03 -4.09
N GLN A 9 5.90 -13.33 -4.21
CA GLN A 9 6.87 -14.10 -3.41
C GLN A 9 8.26 -14.18 -4.04
N LYS A 10 8.36 -13.95 -5.36
CA LYS A 10 9.63 -13.96 -6.08
C LYS A 10 10.47 -12.74 -5.70
N ASP A 11 11.66 -12.99 -5.18
CA ASP A 11 12.57 -11.92 -4.76
C ASP A 11 13.18 -11.18 -5.96
N THR A 12 13.18 -9.85 -5.91
CA THR A 12 13.79 -8.95 -6.91
C THR A 12 14.23 -7.63 -6.25
N PRO A 13 15.13 -6.84 -6.87
CA PRO A 13 15.54 -5.52 -6.35
C PRO A 13 14.43 -4.49 -6.12
N TYR A 14 13.25 -4.69 -6.72
CA TYR A 14 12.11 -3.78 -6.59
C TYR A 14 10.97 -4.35 -5.75
N ASN A 15 11.05 -5.61 -5.28
CA ASN A 15 9.94 -6.24 -4.56
C ASN A 15 9.96 -5.89 -3.06
N THR A 16 9.11 -4.95 -2.67
CA THR A 16 8.95 -4.52 -1.27
C THR A 16 8.18 -5.52 -0.40
N TYR A 17 7.63 -6.61 -0.96
CA TYR A 17 7.12 -7.73 -0.15
C TYR A 17 8.24 -8.58 0.43
N THR A 18 9.37 -8.72 -0.27
CA THR A 18 10.49 -9.57 0.15
C THR A 18 11.64 -8.78 0.77
N ARG A 19 11.77 -7.48 0.46
CA ARG A 19 12.85 -6.61 0.93
C ARG A 19 12.30 -5.42 1.71
N ARG A 20 12.94 -5.09 2.84
CA ARG A 20 12.58 -3.93 3.67
C ARG A 20 13.18 -2.65 3.11
N GLY A 21 12.48 -1.53 3.28
CA GLY A 21 12.91 -0.20 2.84
C GLY A 21 12.44 0.15 1.43
N LEU A 22 13.03 1.20 0.89
CA LEU A 22 12.74 1.66 -0.48
C LEU A 22 13.43 0.75 -1.51
N PRO A 23 12.85 0.59 -2.71
CA PRO A 23 13.51 -0.11 -3.82
C PRO A 23 14.77 0.64 -4.27
N ILE A 24 15.60 -0.02 -5.10
CA ILE A 24 16.87 0.55 -5.60
C ILE A 24 16.71 1.82 -6.45
N GLY A 25 15.50 2.14 -6.90
CA GLY A 25 15.20 3.32 -7.71
C GLY A 25 13.69 3.53 -7.88
N PRO A 26 13.26 4.64 -8.51
CA PRO A 26 11.86 4.94 -8.75
C PRO A 26 11.24 3.94 -9.74
N ILE A 27 9.94 3.65 -9.57
CA ILE A 27 9.17 2.79 -10.48
C ILE A 27 8.41 3.57 -11.56
N CYS A 28 8.30 4.89 -11.42
CA CYS A 28 7.61 5.78 -12.34
C CYS A 28 8.08 7.23 -12.15
N ASN A 29 7.60 8.12 -13.03
CA ASN A 29 7.78 9.56 -12.90
C ASN A 29 6.68 10.13 -11.98
N PRO A 30 7.01 10.66 -10.79
CA PRO A 30 6.02 11.19 -9.86
C PRO A 30 5.44 12.53 -10.34
N GLY A 31 4.15 12.74 -10.12
CA GLY A 31 3.52 14.05 -10.30
C GLY A 31 3.86 15.03 -9.17
N ALA A 32 3.59 16.32 -9.39
CA ALA A 32 3.87 17.37 -8.40
C ALA A 32 3.20 17.11 -7.04
N ALA A 33 1.95 16.63 -7.03
CA ALA A 33 1.24 16.28 -5.81
C ALA A 33 1.92 15.13 -5.02
N SER A 34 2.47 14.13 -5.72
CA SER A 34 3.20 13.03 -5.07
C SER A 34 4.50 13.51 -4.42
N ILE A 35 5.22 14.43 -5.08
CA ILE A 35 6.43 15.04 -4.53
C ILE A 35 6.09 15.85 -3.27
N GLN A 36 5.05 16.68 -3.33
CA GLN A 36 4.59 17.46 -2.17
C GLN A 36 4.21 16.58 -0.98
N ALA A 37 3.52 15.46 -1.22
CA ALA A 37 3.12 14.52 -0.17
C ALA A 37 4.31 13.84 0.53
N VAL A 38 5.40 13.57 -0.21
CA VAL A 38 6.63 13.01 0.38
C VAL A 38 7.37 14.05 1.22
N LEU A 39 7.41 15.31 0.76
CA LEU A 39 8.09 16.40 1.48
C LEU A 39 7.32 16.87 2.72
N ASN A 40 5.99 16.84 2.66
CA ASN A 40 5.09 17.33 3.71
C ASN A 40 4.05 16.25 4.10
N PRO A 41 4.47 15.13 4.72
CA PRO A 41 3.53 14.07 5.08
C PRO A 41 2.64 14.50 6.24
N THR A 42 1.38 14.04 6.23
CA THR A 42 0.49 14.19 7.39
C THR A 42 0.99 13.33 8.54
N SER A 43 1.21 13.93 9.71
CA SER A 43 1.58 13.21 10.92
C SER A 43 0.42 12.34 11.40
N THR A 44 0.51 11.03 11.19
CA THR A 44 -0.52 10.06 11.60
C THR A 44 0.13 8.76 12.09
N PRO A 45 -0.55 8.00 12.97
CA PRO A 45 -0.08 6.70 13.44
C PRO A 45 -0.47 5.54 12.50
N TYR A 46 -0.98 5.81 11.30
CA TYR A 46 -1.49 4.77 10.41
C TYR A 46 -0.36 3.93 9.81
N LEU A 47 -0.52 2.61 9.87
CA LEU A 47 0.44 1.66 9.30
C LEU A 47 -0.14 0.85 8.14
N TYR A 48 -1.47 0.79 8.05
CA TYR A 48 -2.18 -0.02 7.06
C TYR A 48 -3.26 0.80 6.37
N PHE A 49 -3.51 0.49 5.11
CA PHE A 49 -4.66 1.01 4.37
C PHE A 49 -5.28 -0.09 3.50
N VAL A 50 -6.58 0.00 3.26
CA VAL A 50 -7.30 -0.86 2.30
C VAL A 50 -8.24 0.00 1.47
N ALA A 51 -8.31 -0.28 0.17
CA ALA A 51 -9.26 0.39 -0.71
C ALA A 51 -10.71 0.06 -0.32
N LYS A 52 -11.56 1.09 -0.36
CA LYS A 52 -13.01 0.95 -0.33
C LYS A 52 -13.53 0.90 -1.77
N LYS A 53 -14.71 0.32 -1.96
CA LYS A 53 -15.35 0.20 -3.29
C LYS A 53 -15.88 1.54 -3.85
N ASP A 54 -15.78 2.63 -3.08
CA ASP A 54 -16.21 3.99 -3.44
C ASP A 54 -15.06 4.87 -3.97
N GLY A 55 -13.86 4.30 -4.17
CA GLY A 55 -12.68 5.05 -4.62
C GLY A 55 -11.88 5.70 -3.50
N THR A 56 -12.27 5.54 -2.23
CA THR A 56 -11.53 6.02 -1.06
C THR A 56 -10.77 4.89 -0.35
N HIS A 57 -10.03 5.22 0.71
CA HIS A 57 -9.30 4.25 1.53
C HIS A 57 -9.77 4.27 2.99
N HIS A 58 -9.66 3.13 3.67
CA HIS A 58 -9.76 3.01 5.12
C HIS A 58 -8.35 2.81 5.69
N PHE A 59 -7.97 3.62 6.68
CA PHE A 59 -6.65 3.59 7.32
C PHE A 59 -6.75 2.99 8.73
N SER A 60 -5.74 2.21 9.13
CA SER A 60 -5.70 1.51 10.41
C SER A 60 -4.30 1.58 11.04
N THR A 61 -4.24 1.63 12.37
CA THR A 61 -2.97 1.72 13.12
C THR A 61 -2.38 0.35 13.43
N ASN A 62 -3.21 -0.70 13.40
CA ASN A 62 -2.80 -2.06 13.73
C ASN A 62 -3.42 -3.11 12.77
N LEU A 63 -2.86 -4.31 12.82
CA LEU A 63 -3.21 -5.41 11.91
C LEU A 63 -4.64 -5.94 12.14
N VAL A 64 -5.13 -5.93 13.39
CA VAL A 64 -6.46 -6.46 13.73
C VAL A 64 -7.54 -5.59 13.08
N GLU A 65 -7.43 -4.27 13.24
CA GLU A 65 -8.31 -3.30 12.59
C GLU A 65 -8.24 -3.41 11.07
N HIS A 66 -7.03 -3.51 10.51
CA HIS A 66 -6.84 -3.66 9.08
C HIS A 66 -7.57 -4.90 8.53
N ASN A 67 -7.44 -6.05 9.19
CA ASN A 67 -8.10 -7.29 8.78
C ASN A 67 -9.63 -7.19 8.84
N ALA A 68 -10.17 -6.51 9.86
CA ALA A 68 -11.60 -6.23 9.96
C ALA A 68 -12.07 -5.30 8.82
N ALA A 69 -11.29 -4.28 8.47
CA ALA A 69 -11.57 -3.38 7.35
C ALA A 69 -11.50 -4.12 6.00
N VAL A 70 -10.54 -5.01 5.80
CA VAL A 70 -10.44 -5.88 4.60
C VAL A 70 -11.68 -6.76 4.47
N LEU A 71 -12.13 -7.39 5.57
CA LEU A 71 -13.36 -8.20 5.55
C LEU A 71 -14.58 -7.37 5.17
N ARG A 72 -14.69 -6.16 5.71
CA ARG A 72 -15.80 -5.23 5.47
C ARG A 72 -15.84 -4.70 4.04
N HIS A 73 -14.70 -4.25 3.51
CA HIS A 73 -14.66 -3.51 2.25
C HIS A 73 -14.32 -4.36 1.03
N GLN A 74 -13.60 -5.48 1.19
CA GLN A 74 -13.12 -6.30 0.06
C GLN A 74 -13.82 -7.66 -0.04
N LYS A 75 -14.08 -8.33 1.09
CA LYS A 75 -14.57 -9.73 1.09
C LYS A 75 -16.08 -9.86 1.20
N ARG A 76 -16.78 -8.96 1.89
CA ARG A 76 -18.25 -8.93 1.86
C ARG A 76 -18.71 -8.43 0.49
N ARG A 77 -19.34 -9.34 -0.26
CA ARG A 77 -20.08 -9.05 -1.49
C ARG A 77 -21.50 -8.66 -1.14
#